data_AF-A0A0F9KUC5-F1
#
_entry.id   AF-A0A0F9KUC5-F1
#
_cell.length_a   1.000
_cell.length_b   1.000
_cell.length_c   1.000
_cell.angle_alpha   90.00
_cell.angle_beta   90.00
_cell.angle_gamma   90.00
#
_symmetry.space_group_name_H-M   'P 1'
#
loop_
_entity.id
_entity.type
_entity.pdbx_description
1 polymer ?
#
loop_
_entity_poly.entity_id
_entity_poly.type
_entity_poly.pdbx_seq_one_letter_code
_entity_poly.pdbx_strand_id
1 'polypeptide(L)'
;MRPTFYKGSKAAIIVFSHTDDNSYNHITNWHEDIKKYTGDLPIVLFGNKIDLVKKKDLDDTKVQKILKEKDFLGYYKTSAKTGNGVYLAFQSIIKTLYQKYKEE
;
A
#
# COMPACT_ATOMS: atom_id res chain seq x y z
N MET A 1 -15.09 2.13 6.62
CA MET A 1 -15.69 1.44 5.46
C MET A 1 -16.70 0.40 5.95
N ARG A 2 -17.62 -0.09 5.11
CA ARG A 2 -18.54 -1.17 5.51
C ARG A 2 -17.74 -2.49 5.59
N PRO A 3 -17.84 -3.29 6.66
CA PRO A 3 -17.10 -4.56 6.80
C PRO A 3 -17.28 -5.52 5.61
N THR A 4 -18.41 -5.41 4.90
CA THR A 4 -18.75 -6.23 3.73
C THR A 4 -17.75 -6.10 2.58
N PHE A 5 -17.05 -4.97 2.43
CA PHE A 5 -16.08 -4.77 1.34
C PHE A 5 -14.76 -5.51 1.57
N TYR A 6 -14.47 -5.91 2.81
CA TYR A 6 -13.25 -6.64 3.14
C TYR A 6 -13.42 -8.16 3.02
N LYS A 7 -14.67 -8.64 2.98
CA LYS A 7 -14.99 -10.07 2.99
C LYS A 7 -14.54 -10.72 1.69
N GLY A 8 -13.71 -11.76 1.81
CA GLY A 8 -13.20 -12.54 0.67
C GLY A 8 -11.95 -11.97 0.00
N SER A 9 -11.47 -10.79 0.43
CA SER A 9 -10.23 -10.21 -0.06
C SER A 9 -9.03 -11.10 0.27
N LYS A 10 -8.06 -11.19 -0.65
CA LYS A 10 -6.79 -11.93 -0.48
C LYS A 10 -5.59 -11.01 -0.19
N ALA A 11 -5.74 -9.72 -0.46
CA ALA A 11 -4.84 -8.66 -0.05
C ALA A 11 -5.59 -7.32 0.00
N ALA A 12 -4.97 -6.32 0.62
CA ALA A 12 -5.40 -4.93 0.55
C ALA A 12 -4.26 -4.03 0.06
N ILE A 13 -4.61 -2.93 -0.60
CA ILE A 13 -3.67 -1.88 -1.00
C ILE A 13 -4.11 -0.58 -0.34
N ILE A 14 -3.24 -0.01 0.48
CA ILE A 14 -3.41 1.34 1.01
C ILE A 14 -2.68 2.30 0.08
N VAL A 15 -3.34 3.37 -0.34
CA VAL A 15 -2.77 4.36 -1.25
C VAL A 15 -2.75 5.72 -0.55
N PHE A 16 -1.58 6.37 -0.52
CA PHE A 16 -1.44 7.76 -0.13
C PHE A 16 -0.84 8.58 -1.29
N SER A 17 -0.83 9.90 -1.18
CA SER A 17 -0.29 10.81 -2.18
C SER A 17 0.94 11.52 -1.66
N HIS A 18 2.03 11.55 -2.43
CA HIS A 18 3.24 12.30 -2.05
C HIS A 18 3.04 13.82 -1.96
N THR A 19 1.91 14.32 -2.45
CA THR A 19 1.53 15.75 -2.39
C THR A 19 0.50 16.06 -1.30
N ASP A 20 0.14 15.10 -0.44
CA ASP A 20 -0.93 15.27 0.55
C ASP A 20 -0.54 14.62 1.88
N ASP A 21 -0.03 15.43 2.81
CA ASP A 21 0.34 14.99 4.16
C ASP A 21 -0.84 14.43 4.95
N ASN A 22 -2.07 14.88 4.70
CA ASN A 22 -3.24 14.31 5.37
C ASN A 22 -3.45 12.86 4.93
N SER A 23 -3.31 12.55 3.64
CA SER A 23 -3.41 11.17 3.16
C SER A 23 -2.38 10.24 3.82
N TYR A 24 -1.18 10.76 4.09
CA TYR A 24 -0.12 10.05 4.81
C TYR A 24 -0.53 9.76 6.26
N ASN A 25 -1.08 10.75 6.98
CA ASN A 25 -1.49 10.59 8.38
C ASN A 25 -2.59 9.53 8.56
N HIS A 26 -3.38 9.25 7.52
CA HIS A 26 -4.43 8.24 7.57
C HIS A 26 -3.93 6.80 7.32
N ILE A 27 -2.68 6.59 6.89
CA ILE A 27 -2.15 5.25 6.57
C ILE A 27 -2.30 4.30 7.76
N THR A 28 -1.92 4.75 8.95
CA THR A 28 -2.01 3.95 10.18
C THR A 28 -3.44 3.56 10.51
N ASN A 29 -4.37 4.51 10.41
CA ASN A 29 -5.79 4.26 10.69
C ASN A 29 -6.38 3.24 9.72
N TRP A 30 -6.03 3.33 8.43
CA TRP A 30 -6.46 2.35 7.42
C TRP A 30 -5.88 0.96 7.67
N HIS A 31 -4.59 0.88 8.04
CA HIS A 31 -3.94 -0.39 8.36
C HIS A 31 -4.63 -1.08 9.54
N GLU A 32 -4.91 -0.33 10.61
CA GLU A 32 -5.59 -0.84 11.79
C GLU A 32 -7.04 -1.24 11.51
N ASP A 33 -7.79 -0.45 10.73
CA ASP A 33 -9.17 -0.76 10.34
C ASP A 33 -9.22 -2.08 9.54
N ILE A 34 -8.33 -2.26 8.57
CA ILE A 34 -8.26 -3.49 7.77
C ILE A 34 -7.91 -4.68 8.66
N LYS A 35 -6.80 -4.61 9.43
CA LYS A 35 -6.38 -5.70 10.32
C LYS A 35 -7.46 -6.07 11.34
N LYS A 36 -8.22 -5.08 11.85
CA LYS A 36 -9.35 -5.31 12.78
C LYS A 36 -10.44 -6.20 12.17
N TYR A 37 -10.78 -6.05 10.90
CA TYR A 37 -11.87 -6.81 10.27
C TYR A 37 -11.41 -8.07 9.53
N THR A 38 -10.14 -8.14 9.12
CA THR A 38 -9.64 -9.23 8.27
C THR A 38 -8.55 -10.08 8.92
N GLY A 39 -8.06 -9.71 10.10
CA GLY A 39 -6.90 -10.36 10.71
C GLY A 39 -5.66 -10.20 9.84
N ASP A 40 -4.98 -11.30 9.51
CA ASP A 40 -3.71 -11.33 8.78
C ASP A 40 -3.78 -11.19 7.26
N LEU A 41 -4.73 -10.37 6.78
CA LEU A 41 -4.75 -9.99 5.37
C LEU A 41 -3.44 -9.26 5.01
N PRO A 42 -2.71 -9.68 3.97
CA PRO A 42 -1.52 -8.96 3.50
C PRO A 42 -1.90 -7.56 3.00
N ILE A 43 -1.17 -6.54 3.48
CA ILE A 43 -1.41 -5.14 3.12
C ILE A 43 -0.17 -4.59 2.42
N VAL A 44 -0.37 -3.88 1.31
CA VAL A 44 0.70 -3.25 0.53
C VAL A 44 0.47 -1.74 0.49
N LEU A 45 1.54 -0.95 0.54
CA LEU A 45 1.46 0.51 0.55
C LEU A 45 1.87 1.10 -0.80
N PHE A 46 1.03 1.94 -1.39
CA PHE A 46 1.34 2.67 -2.62
C PHE A 46 1.48 4.18 -2.32
N GLY A 47 2.64 4.75 -2.62
CA GLY A 47 2.86 6.18 -2.66
C GLY A 47 2.58 6.70 -4.06
N ASN A 48 1.42 7.31 -4.27
CA ASN A 48 0.93 7.71 -5.58
C ASN A 48 1.28 9.18 -5.91
N LYS A 49 1.01 9.58 -7.15
CA LYS A 49 1.23 10.92 -7.71
C LYS A 49 2.70 11.36 -7.73
N ILE A 50 3.63 10.42 -7.91
CA ILE A 50 5.07 10.75 -8.01
C ILE A 50 5.39 11.65 -9.21
N ASP A 51 4.49 11.73 -10.20
CA ASP A 51 4.63 12.66 -11.33
C ASP A 51 4.53 14.15 -10.92
N LEU A 52 3.95 14.44 -9.75
CA LEU A 52 3.82 15.79 -9.22
C LEU A 52 5.00 16.20 -8.33
N VAL A 53 5.93 15.28 -8.04
CA VAL A 53 7.05 15.51 -7.11
C VAL A 53 8.36 15.29 -7.84
N LYS A 54 9.30 16.21 -7.71
CA LYS A 54 10.63 16.02 -8.31
C LYS A 54 11.35 14.90 -7.57
N LYS A 55 12.15 14.10 -8.28
CA LYS A 55 12.86 12.95 -7.71
C LYS A 55 13.68 13.28 -6.45
N LYS A 56 14.27 14.48 -6.39
CA LYS A 56 15.05 14.96 -5.23
C LYS A 56 14.21 15.34 -4.01
N ASP A 57 12.92 15.60 -4.20
CA ASP A 57 11.97 16.03 -3.17
C ASP A 57 11.11 14.85 -2.67
N LEU A 58 11.31 13.65 -3.22
CA LEU A 58 10.69 12.41 -2.72
C LEU A 58 11.41 11.96 -1.43
N ASP A 59 10.93 12.45 -0.30
CA ASP A 59 11.37 12.00 1.02
C ASP A 59 10.52 10.81 1.50
N ASP A 60 11.14 9.63 1.56
CA ASP A 60 10.50 8.41 2.07
C ASP A 60 10.74 8.20 3.58
N THR A 61 11.47 9.08 4.27
CA THR A 61 11.87 8.88 5.68
C THR A 61 10.67 8.64 6.60
N LYS A 62 9.59 9.43 6.40
CA LYS A 62 8.34 9.26 7.14
C LYS A 62 7.74 7.88 6.86
N VAL A 63 7.61 7.50 5.58
CA VAL A 63 7.05 6.20 5.16
C VAL A 63 7.85 5.04 5.75
N GLN A 64 9.18 5.12 5.75
CA GLN A 64 10.05 4.09 6.32
C GLN A 64 9.81 3.87 7.82
N LYS A 65 9.41 4.90 8.56
CA LYS A 65 9.03 4.75 9.97
C LYS A 65 7.77 3.88 10.11
N ILE A 66 6.73 4.16 9.32
CA ILE A 66 5.50 3.36 9.33
C ILE A 66 5.77 1.91 8.90
N LEU A 67 6.60 1.70 7.88
CA LEU A 67 6.98 0.36 7.41
C LEU A 67 7.72 -0.47 8.46
N LYS A 68 8.40 0.17 9.43
CA LYS A 68 9.04 -0.50 10.56
C LYS A 68 8.07 -0.81 11.70
N GLU A 69 7.07 0.06 11.89
CA GLU A 69 6.10 -0.05 12.98
C GLU A 69 4.93 -0.98 12.65
N LYS A 70 4.61 -1.14 11.37
CA LYS A 70 3.44 -1.88 10.89
C LYS A 70 3.84 -2.92 9.86
N ASP A 71 3.17 -4.06 9.90
CA ASP A 71 3.35 -5.16 8.95
C ASP A 71 2.75 -4.81 7.58
N PHE A 72 3.63 -4.42 6.65
CA PHE A 72 3.33 -4.23 5.24
C PHE A 72 4.15 -5.20 4.40
N LEU A 73 3.52 -5.78 3.37
CA LEU A 73 4.17 -6.67 2.42
C LEU A 73 5.21 -5.96 1.54
N GLY A 74 5.01 -4.65 1.33
CA GLY A 74 5.90 -3.83 0.52
C GLY A 74 5.39 -2.41 0.34
N TYR A 75 6.27 -1.55 -0.17
CA TYR A 75 5.98 -0.16 -0.52
C TYR A 75 6.41 0.13 -1.96
N TYR A 76 5.51 0.73 -2.73
CA TYR A 76 5.74 1.05 -4.14
C TYR A 76 5.39 2.50 -4.45
N LYS A 77 6.30 3.15 -5.14
CA LYS A 77 6.10 4.50 -5.70
C LYS A 77 5.42 4.39 -7.05
N THR A 78 4.28 5.08 -7.21
CA THR A 78 3.40 4.94 -8.36
C THR A 78 2.91 6.29 -8.88
N SER A 79 2.58 6.34 -10.16
CA SER A 79 1.81 7.40 -10.78
C SER A 79 0.71 6.78 -11.61
N ALA A 80 -0.52 6.84 -11.11
CA ALA A 80 -1.69 6.41 -11.89
C ALA A 80 -1.84 7.20 -13.19
N LYS A 81 -1.38 8.46 -13.23
CA LYS A 81 -1.46 9.33 -14.41
C LYS A 81 -0.53 8.89 -15.54
N THR A 82 0.71 8.50 -15.20
CA THR A 82 1.73 8.13 -16.20
C THR A 82 1.87 6.62 -16.37
N GLY A 83 1.24 5.83 -15.50
CA GLY A 83 1.43 4.38 -15.42
C GLY A 83 2.73 3.96 -14.74
N ASN A 84 3.60 4.91 -14.37
CA ASN A 84 4.88 4.62 -13.73
C ASN A 84 4.68 3.84 -12.42
N GLY A 85 5.40 2.72 -12.27
CA GLY A 85 5.39 1.88 -11.08
C GLY A 85 4.12 1.05 -10.86
N VAL A 86 3.01 1.37 -11.52
CA VAL A 86 1.71 0.70 -11.30
C VAL A 86 1.79 -0.78 -11.67
N TYR A 87 2.22 -1.09 -12.90
CA TYR A 87 2.31 -2.49 -13.36
C TYR A 87 3.20 -3.34 -12.46
N LEU A 88 4.40 -2.84 -12.15
CA LEU A 88 5.36 -3.55 -11.30
C LEU A 88 4.81 -3.77 -9.89
N ALA A 89 4.16 -2.77 -9.30
CA ALA A 89 3.58 -2.88 -7.97
C ALA A 89 2.50 -3.97 -7.91
N PHE A 90 1.56 -3.97 -8.86
CA PHE A 90 0.53 -5.03 -8.94
C PHE A 90 1.14 -6.41 -9.22
N GLN A 91 2.11 -6.52 -10.13
CA GLN A 91 2.80 -7.78 -10.43
C GLN A 91 3.50 -8.36 -9.19
N SER A 92 4.17 -7.52 -8.39
CA SER A 92 4.81 -7.97 -7.15
C SER A 92 3.79 -8.53 -6.16
N ILE A 93 2.63 -7.86 -5.99
CA ILE A 93 1.56 -8.36 -5.12
C ILE A 93 1.05 -9.71 -5.61
N ILE A 94 0.72 -9.81 -6.91
CA ILE A 94 0.21 -11.05 -7.51
C ILE A 94 1.20 -12.18 -7.32
N LYS A 95 2.50 -11.95 -7.59
CA LYS A 95 3.54 -12.95 -7.41
C LYS A 95 3.62 -13.42 -5.97
N THR A 96 3.61 -12.50 -5.00
CA THR A 96 3.70 -12.87 -3.58
C THR A 96 2.46 -13.65 -3.13
N LEU A 97 1.27 -13.24 -3.54
CA LEU A 97 0.03 -13.98 -3.22
C LEU A 97 0.02 -15.35 -3.90
N TYR A 98 0.44 -15.43 -5.16
CA TYR A 98 0.53 -16.70 -5.88
C TYR A 98 1.48 -17.66 -5.15
N GLN A 99 2.66 -17.23 -4.71
CA GLN A 99 3.55 -18.11 -3.95
C GLN A 99 2.95 -18.52 -2.61
N LYS A 100 2.31 -17.59 -1.88
CA LYS A 100 1.66 -17.87 -0.60
C LYS A 100 0.56 -18.92 -0.72
N TYR A 101 -0.24 -18.88 -1.78
CA TYR A 101 -1.41 -19.77 -1.97
C TYR A 101 -1.15 -20.96 -2.91
N LYS A 102 0.03 -21.07 -3.51
CA LYS A 102 0.40 -22.25 -4.32
C LYS A 102 0.72 -23.47 -3.45
N GLU A 103 1.09 -23.23 -2.19
CA GLU A 103 1.47 -24.26 -1.22
C GLU A 103 0.32 -24.68 -0.27
N GLU A 104 -0.85 -24.05 -0.39
CA GLU A 104 -2.12 -24.45 0.25
C GLU A 104 -2.91 -25.41 -0.66
#